data_AF-A0A845X9A8-F1
#
_entry.id   AF-A0A845X9A8-F1
#
_cell.length_a   1.000
_cell.length_b   1.000
_cell.length_c   1.000
_cell.angle_alpha   90.00
_cell.angle_beta   90.00
_cell.angle_gamma   90.00
#
_symmetry.space_group_name_H-M   'P 1'
#
loop_
_entity.id
_entity.type
_entity.pdbx_description
1 polymer ?
#
loop_
_entity_poly.entity_id
_entity_poly.type
_entity_poly.pdbx_seq_one_letter_code
_entity_poly.pdbx_strand_id
1 'polypeptide(L)'
;MQRLPQIDPLQPGRPEPKPSQRQALRRAQQQRDRLAGYEQLTELCRLGEVDLAQQLARQNPGWGYQIVDGIVVEQEQDVASNPS
;
A
#
# COMPACT_ATOMS: atom_id res chain seq x y z
N MET A 1 -23.94 23.18 17.69
CA MET A 1 -23.54 22.88 16.30
C MET A 1 -22.43 23.84 15.91
N GLN A 2 -21.19 23.38 15.79
CA GLN A 2 -20.06 24.23 15.41
C GLN A 2 -20.10 24.47 13.88
N ARG A 3 -20.11 25.74 13.45
CA ARG A 3 -20.06 26.11 12.03
C ARG A 3 -18.68 25.78 11.47
N LEU A 4 -18.63 24.97 10.41
CA LEU A 4 -17.39 24.69 9.68
C LEU A 4 -16.79 26.02 9.18
N PRO A 5 -15.48 26.25 9.31
CA PRO A 5 -14.85 27.47 8.85
C PRO A 5 -15.01 27.59 7.33
N GLN A 6 -15.44 28.77 6.87
CA GLN A 6 -15.63 29.07 5.45
C GLN A 6 -14.29 28.92 4.73
N ILE A 7 -14.22 27.96 3.80
CA ILE A 7 -13.05 27.76 2.94
C ILE A 7 -13.11 28.86 1.88
N ASP A 8 -12.17 29.79 1.95
CA ASP A 8 -12.06 30.90 1.02
C ASP A 8 -11.45 30.41 -0.32
N PRO A 9 -12.18 30.43 -1.44
CA PRO A 9 -11.73 29.88 -2.72
C PRO A 9 -10.60 30.68 -3.38
N LEU A 10 -10.26 31.87 -2.86
CA LEU A 10 -9.18 32.73 -3.36
C LEU A 10 -7.90 32.63 -2.52
N GLN A 11 -7.88 31.81 -1.46
CA GLN A 11 -6.62 31.51 -0.79
C GLN A 11 -5.70 30.78 -1.77
N PRO A 12 -4.42 31.20 -1.91
CA PRO A 12 -3.45 30.40 -2.63
C PRO A 12 -3.47 29.02 -1.97
N GLY A 13 -3.90 28.01 -2.75
CA GLY A 13 -4.07 26.65 -2.28
C GLY A 13 -2.81 26.20 -1.55
N ARG A 14 -3.01 25.30 -0.57
CA ARG A 14 -1.93 24.68 0.23
C ARG A 14 -0.66 24.56 -0.62
N PRO A 15 0.47 25.15 -0.20
CA PRO A 15 1.67 25.20 -1.02
C PRO A 15 1.99 23.79 -1.52
N GLU A 16 2.22 23.67 -2.84
CA GLU A 16 2.47 22.37 -3.44
C GLU A 16 3.61 21.69 -2.66
N PRO A 17 3.40 20.44 -2.21
CA PRO A 17 4.41 19.74 -1.44
C PRO A 17 5.70 19.68 -2.25
N LYS A 18 6.82 20.05 -1.61
CA LYS A 18 8.15 19.98 -2.22
C LYS A 18 8.39 18.56 -2.76
N PRO A 19 9.21 18.37 -3.80
CA PRO A 19 9.49 17.04 -4.37
C PRO A 19 9.84 15.97 -3.31
N SER A 20 10.61 16.34 -2.28
CA SER A 20 10.95 15.48 -1.14
C SER A 20 9.75 15.09 -0.28
N GLN A 21 8.82 16.02 -0.03
CA GLN A 21 7.58 15.75 0.69
C GLN A 21 6.65 14.85 -0.14
N ARG A 22 6.56 15.05 -1.45
CA ARG A 22 5.80 14.16 -2.35
C ARG A 22 6.34 12.74 -2.35
N GLN A 23 7.66 12.57 -2.28
CA GLN A 23 8.28 11.26 -2.24
C GLN A 23 8.04 10.56 -0.88
N ALA A 24 8.17 11.29 0.23
CA ALA A 24 7.88 10.76 1.57
C ALA A 24 6.42 10.31 1.70
N LEU A 25 5.47 11.11 1.20
CA LEU A 25 4.05 10.76 1.19
C LEU A 25 3.77 9.51 0.35
N ARG A 26 4.40 9.38 -0.82
CA ARG A 26 4.26 8.18 -1.66
C ARG A 26 4.79 6.93 -0.97
N ARG A 27 5.96 7.00 -0.33
CA ARG A 27 6.53 5.88 0.43
C ARG A 27 5.64 5.49 1.62
N ALA A 28 5.14 6.48 2.36
CA ALA A 28 4.24 6.24 3.47
C ALA A 28 2.93 5.58 3.01
N GLN A 29 2.37 6.02 1.89
CA GLN A 29 1.18 5.42 1.31
C GLN A 29 1.45 3.97 0.87
N GLN A 30 2.54 3.72 0.15
CA GLN A 30 2.95 2.37 -0.26
C GLN A 30 3.11 1.42 0.93
N GLN A 31 3.72 1.89 2.02
CA GLN A 31 3.86 1.09 3.24
C GLN A 31 2.51 0.75 3.87
N ARG A 32 1.59 1.71 3.92
CA ARG A 32 0.23 1.50 4.44
C ARG A 32 -0.55 0.52 3.58
N ASP A 33 -0.48 0.68 2.26
CA ASP A 33 -1.16 -0.20 1.31
C ASP A 33 -0.61 -1.63 1.40
N ARG A 34 0.72 -1.78 1.54
CA ARG A 34 1.37 -3.06 1.78
C ARG A 34 0.87 -3.71 3.07
N LEU A 35 0.89 -3.01 4.20
CA LEU A 35 0.42 -3.55 5.49
C LEU A 35 -1.07 -3.96 5.44
N ALA A 36 -1.93 -3.12 4.86
CA ALA A 36 -3.34 -3.44 4.67
C ALA A 36 -3.54 -4.67 3.77
N GLY A 37 -2.74 -4.79 2.71
CA GLY A 37 -2.72 -5.96 1.84
C GLY A 37 -2.35 -7.24 2.59
N TYR A 38 -1.32 -7.20 3.44
CA TYR A 38 -0.92 -8.35 4.26
C TYR A 38 -2.05 -8.82 5.19
N GLU A 39 -2.68 -7.88 5.91
CA GLU A 39 -3.80 -8.19 6.82
C GLU A 39 -4.96 -8.84 6.06
N GLN A 40 -5.32 -8.30 4.90
CA GLN A 40 -6.41 -8.81 4.08
C GLN A 40 -6.11 -10.19 3.51
N LEU A 41 -4.90 -10.42 3.02
CA LEU A 41 -4.46 -11.73 2.52
C LEU A 41 -4.43 -12.78 3.63
N THR A 42 -3.99 -12.40 4.83
CA THR A 42 -3.95 -13.28 6.00
C THR A 42 -5.35 -13.70 6.43
N GLU A 43 -6.30 -12.76 6.46
CA GLU A 43 -7.68 -13.08 6.81
C GLU A 43 -8.33 -14.01 5.78
N LEU A 44 -8.10 -13.78 4.49
CA LEU A 44 -8.58 -14.68 3.45
C LEU A 44 -8.02 -16.10 3.61
N CYS A 45 -6.73 -16.22 3.91
CA CYS A 45 -6.11 -17.51 4.20
C CYS A 45 -6.72 -18.18 5.45
N ARG A 46 -6.99 -17.40 6.51
CA ARG A 46 -7.63 -17.88 7.74
C ARG A 46 -9.06 -18.41 7.49
N LEU A 47 -9.78 -17.79 6.57
CA LEU A 47 -11.13 -18.20 6.16
C LEU A 47 -11.13 -19.41 5.20
N GLY A 48 -9.97 -19.85 4.73
CA GLY A 48 -9.83 -20.90 3.72
C GLY A 48 -10.01 -20.41 2.27
N GLU A 49 -10.18 -19.11 2.07
CA GLU A 49 -10.36 -18.44 0.77
C GLU A 49 -8.99 -18.23 0.07
N VAL A 50 -8.21 -19.31 -0.05
CA VAL A 50 -6.83 -19.27 -0.55
C VAL A 50 -6.76 -18.82 -2.01
N ASP A 51 -7.71 -19.23 -2.85
CA ASP A 51 -7.78 -18.83 -4.25
C ASP A 51 -8.04 -17.32 -4.40
N LEU A 52 -8.92 -16.78 -3.57
CA LEU A 52 -9.20 -15.34 -3.53
C LEU A 52 -7.98 -14.55 -3.04
N ALA A 53 -7.27 -15.07 -2.02
CA ALA A 53 -6.02 -14.49 -1.55
C ALA A 53 -4.96 -14.46 -2.67
N GLN A 54 -4.79 -15.57 -3.41
CA GLN A 54 -3.89 -15.63 -4.56
C GLN A 54 -4.26 -14.61 -5.64
N GLN A 55 -5.55 -14.53 -5.99
CA GLN A 55 -6.02 -13.59 -7.01
C GLN A 55 -5.80 -12.14 -6.57
N LEU A 56 -6.04 -11.82 -5.28
CA LEU A 56 -5.86 -10.49 -4.73
C LEU A 56 -4.38 -10.08 -4.72
N ALA A 57 -3.47 -10.99 -4.35
CA ALA A 57 -2.03 -10.77 -4.40
C ALA A 57 -1.55 -10.52 -5.85
N ARG A 58 -2.07 -11.27 -6.83
CA ARG A 58 -1.74 -11.07 -8.27
C ARG A 58 -2.25 -9.73 -8.81
N GLN A 59 -3.40 -9.24 -8.32
CA GLN A 59 -3.94 -7.93 -8.70
C GLN A 59 -3.15 -6.77 -8.09
N ASN A 60 -2.44 -7.01 -6.99
CA ASN A 60 -1.68 -6.00 -6.25
C ASN A 60 -0.19 -6.39 -6.14
N PRO A 61 0.55 -6.50 -7.26
CA PRO A 61 1.96 -6.90 -7.24
C PRO A 61 2.84 -5.93 -6.44
N GLY A 62 2.41 -4.67 -6.29
CA GLY A 62 3.09 -3.66 -5.50
C GLY A 62 3.12 -3.93 -3.99
N TRP A 63 2.30 -4.84 -3.47
CA TRP A 63 2.39 -5.25 -2.07
C TRP A 63 3.57 -6.19 -1.80
N GLY A 64 4.07 -6.90 -2.83
CA GLY A 64 5.21 -7.80 -2.69
C GLY A 64 4.90 -9.05 -1.86
N TYR A 65 3.65 -9.52 -1.88
CA TYR A 65 3.25 -10.77 -1.22
C TYR A 65 2.80 -11.82 -2.24
N GLN A 66 2.95 -13.08 -1.87
CA GLN A 66 2.40 -14.23 -2.57
C GLN A 66 1.77 -15.19 -1.56
N ILE A 67 0.89 -16.05 -2.03
CA ILE A 67 0.27 -17.08 -1.19
C ILE A 67 0.85 -18.44 -1.57
N VAL A 68 1.45 -19.12 -0.59
CA VAL A 68 2.04 -20.45 -0.73
C VAL A 68 1.40 -21.34 0.33
N ASP A 69 0.73 -22.42 -0.10
CA ASP A 69 0.05 -23.37 0.79
C ASP A 69 -0.88 -22.73 1.84
N GLY A 70 -1.58 -21.64 1.44
CA GLY A 70 -2.47 -20.90 2.34
C GLY A 70 -1.75 -20.01 3.35
N ILE A 71 -0.48 -19.68 3.11
CA ILE A 71 0.33 -18.80 3.94
C ILE A 71 0.77 -17.59 3.10
N VAL A 72 0.67 -16.40 3.69
CA VAL A 72 1.19 -15.17 3.08
C VAL A 72 2.71 -15.14 3.23
N VAL A 73 3.42 -15.07 2.12
CA VAL A 73 4.88 -15.03 2.05
C VAL A 73 5.31 -13.77 1.31
N GLU A 74 6.36 -13.11 1.76
CA GLU A 74 6.97 -12.02 1.00
C GLU A 74 7.60 -12.57 -0.28
N GLN A 75 7.27 -11.97 -1.42
CA GLN A 75 8.05 -12.20 -2.63
C GLN A 75 9.43 -11.60 -2.34
N GLU A 76 10.46 -12.45 -2.31
CA GLU A 76 11.83 -11.99 -2.52
C GLU A 76 11.83 -11.32 -3.89
N GLN A 77 11.59 -10.01 -3.90
CA GLN A 77 12.10 -9.19 -4.97
C GLN A 77 13.60 -9.39 -4.83
N ASP A 78 14.14 -10.28 -5.66
CA ASP A 78 15.55 -10.35 -5.97
C ASP A 78 16.00 -8.90 -6.04
N VAL A 79 16.67 -8.47 -4.98
CA VAL A 79 17.52 -7.31 -5.03
C VAL A 79 18.54 -7.79 -6.05
N ALA A 80 18.27 -7.52 -7.33
CA ALA A 80 19.22 -7.65 -8.39
C ALA A 80 20.37 -6.75 -7.96
N SER A 81 21.28 -7.32 -7.17
CA SER A 81 22.64 -7.54 -7.58
C SER A 81 23.03 -6.45 -8.55
N ASN A 82 23.41 -5.31 -7.99
CA ASN A 82 24.37 -4.45 -8.64
C ASN A 82 25.74 -4.90 -8.15
N PRO A 83 26.39 -5.91 -8.76
CA PRO A 83 27.82 -6.03 -8.63
C PRO A 83 28.45 -5.05 -9.63
N SER A 84 29.25 -4.14 -9.08
CA SER A 84 30.25 -3.29 -9.74
C SER A 84 29.78 -1.92 -10.26
#